data_AF-A0A2E8WG36-F1
#
_entry.id   AF-A0A2E8WG36-F1
#
_cell.length_a   1.000
_cell.length_b   1.000
_cell.length_c   1.000
_cell.angle_alpha   90.00
_cell.angle_beta   90.00
_cell.angle_gamma   90.00
#
_symmetry.space_group_name_H-M   'P 1'
#
loop_
_entity.id
_entity.type
_entity.pdbx_description
1 polymer ?
#
loop_
_entity_poly.entity_id
_entity_poly.type
_entity_poly.pdbx_seq_one_letter_code
_entity_poly.pdbx_strand_id
1 'polypeptide(L)'
;MHDIRHPEGRFRRPVGPGLCRSHREHLRCGQGAGGFVDHAGTGRADWGARVPPRFSDGFEKRTVGRLSIWEDIDAVSIFAPQGVHSEALHKRPEWFEPSEHPDHVGWRIDEDHIPTWAEACERL
;
A
#
# COMPACT_ATOMS: atom_id res chain seq x y z
N MET A 1 -28.94 -14.56 -19.93
CA MET A 1 -27.95 -15.60 -19.60
C MET A 1 -26.59 -14.92 -19.60
N HIS A 2 -26.20 -14.34 -18.47
CA HIS A 2 -24.93 -13.62 -18.32
C HIS A 2 -24.06 -14.47 -17.39
N ASP A 3 -22.96 -15.00 -17.91
CA ASP A 3 -21.82 -15.46 -17.12
C ASP A 3 -20.62 -14.66 -17.62
N ILE A 4 -20.32 -13.56 -16.93
CA ILE A 4 -19.06 -12.85 -17.08
C ILE A 4 -18.28 -13.12 -15.81
N ARG A 5 -17.38 -14.10 -15.88
CA ARG A 5 -16.35 -14.35 -14.87
C ARG A 5 -15.30 -13.25 -14.98
N HIS A 6 -15.30 -12.32 -14.03
CA HIS A 6 -14.18 -11.41 -13.78
C HIS A 6 -13.40 -11.92 -12.55
N PRO A 7 -12.07 -12.15 -12.66
CA PRO A 7 -11.24 -12.55 -11.53
C PRO A 7 -10.77 -11.31 -10.74
N GLU A 8 -11.58 -10.88 -9.78
CA GLU A 8 -11.26 -9.75 -8.89
C GLU A 8 -10.44 -10.23 -7.68
N GLY A 9 -9.33 -9.54 -7.38
CA GLY A 9 -8.42 -9.85 -6.28
C GLY A 9 -9.10 -9.91 -4.91
N ARG A 10 -9.47 -11.11 -4.46
CA ARG A 10 -10.01 -11.40 -3.14
C ARG A 10 -8.89 -11.87 -2.21
N PHE A 11 -9.04 -11.72 -0.89
CA PHE A 11 -8.17 -12.43 0.04
C PHE A 11 -8.48 -13.92 0.02
N ARG A 12 -7.47 -14.78 -0.09
CA ARG A 12 -7.66 -16.24 -0.15
C ARG A 12 -8.27 -16.85 1.13
N ARG A 13 -8.23 -16.16 2.29
CA ARG A 13 -8.76 -16.56 3.62
C ARG A 13 -8.80 -15.34 4.57
N PRO A 14 -9.37 -15.38 5.81
CA PRO A 14 -9.35 -14.21 6.70
C PRO A 14 -7.92 -13.71 6.93
N VAL A 15 -7.77 -12.39 7.10
CA VAL A 15 -6.48 -11.70 7.33
C VAL A 15 -5.72 -12.41 8.44
N GLY A 16 -4.67 -13.15 8.07
CA GLY A 16 -3.86 -13.88 9.04
C GLY A 16 -3.03 -12.92 9.91
N PRO A 17 -2.74 -13.28 11.18
CA PRO A 17 -1.92 -12.44 12.08
C PRO A 17 -0.53 -12.10 11.52
N GLY A 18 -0.02 -12.90 10.57
CA GLY A 18 1.23 -12.62 9.84
C GLY A 18 1.19 -11.34 8.99
N LEU A 19 0.07 -11.04 8.32
CA LEU A 19 -0.07 -9.82 7.52
C LEU A 19 -0.13 -8.57 8.42
N CYS A 20 -0.85 -8.64 9.54
CA CYS A 20 -0.92 -7.54 10.51
C CYS A 20 0.44 -7.24 11.16
N ARG A 21 1.20 -8.28 11.51
CA ARG A 21 2.57 -8.15 12.03
C ARG A 21 3.48 -7.50 10.98
N SER A 22 3.52 -8.08 9.79
CA SER A 22 4.34 -7.57 8.68
C SER A 22 4.00 -6.12 8.32
N HIS A 23 2.71 -5.76 8.33
CA HIS A 23 2.28 -4.39 8.11
C HIS A 23 2.86 -3.43 9.16
N ARG A 24 2.82 -3.77 10.45
CA ARG A 24 3.40 -2.92 11.52
C ARG A 24 4.93 -2.85 11.45
N GLU A 25 5.58 -3.95 11.13
CA GLU A 25 7.04 -4.00 11.05
C GLU A 25 7.56 -3.17 9.88
N HIS A 26 6.90 -3.20 8.71
CA HIS A 26 7.22 -2.32 7.60
C HIS A 26 7.16 -0.84 8.03
N LEU A 27 6.12 -0.40 8.75
CA LEU A 27 6.02 1.00 9.22
C LEU A 27 7.23 1.40 10.07
N ARG A 28 7.61 0.53 11.01
CA ARG A 28 8.75 0.78 11.89
C ARG A 28 10.06 0.83 11.11
N CYS A 29 10.27 -0.07 10.14
CA CYS A 29 11.46 -0.05 9.30
C CYS A 29 11.53 1.21 8.44
N GLY A 30 10.40 1.67 7.88
CA GLY A 30 10.33 2.91 7.10
C GLY A 30 10.73 4.12 7.93
N GLN A 31 10.18 4.26 9.14
CA GLN A 31 10.50 5.37 10.06
C GLN A 31 11.98 5.43 10.49
N GLY A 32 12.72 4.32 10.36
CA GLY A 32 14.15 4.25 10.69
C GLY A 32 15.08 4.33 9.47
N ALA A 33 14.53 4.42 8.25
CA ALA A 33 15.31 4.50 7.03
C ALA A 33 15.73 5.94 6.71
N GLY A 34 16.94 6.11 6.15
CA GLY A 34 17.37 7.41 5.64
C GLY A 34 16.46 7.87 4.50
N GLY A 35 16.12 9.16 4.48
CA GLY A 35 15.22 9.75 3.49
C GLY A 35 13.72 9.50 3.73
N PHE A 36 13.32 8.89 4.86
CA PHE A 36 11.90 8.80 5.23
C PHE A 36 11.39 10.11 5.84
N VAL A 37 10.27 10.63 5.33
CA VAL A 37 9.68 11.89 5.79
C VAL A 37 8.46 11.65 6.69
N ASP A 38 7.39 11.04 6.15
CA ASP A 38 6.16 10.75 6.90
C ASP A 38 5.32 9.65 6.23
N HIS A 39 4.29 9.15 6.91
CA HIS A 39 3.30 8.24 6.33
C HIS A 39 1.89 8.48 6.87
N ALA A 40 0.88 8.07 6.09
CA ALA A 40 -0.51 8.13 6.52
C ALA A 40 -0.71 7.35 7.84
N GLY A 41 -1.34 7.99 8.82
CA GLY A 41 -1.63 7.40 10.13
C GLY A 41 -0.63 7.71 11.25
N THR A 42 0.40 8.54 11.02
CA THR A 42 1.21 9.12 12.10
C THR A 42 0.47 10.21 12.90
N GLY A 43 -0.61 10.76 12.33
CA GLY A 43 -1.39 11.87 12.90
C GLY A 43 -0.74 13.24 12.73
N ARG A 44 0.37 13.33 11.98
CA ARG A 44 1.14 14.58 11.78
C ARG A 44 0.61 15.45 10.65
N ALA A 45 -0.02 14.84 9.65
CA ALA A 45 -0.58 15.53 8.49
C ALA A 45 -1.97 14.96 8.13
N ASP A 46 -2.74 15.73 7.37
CA ASP A 46 -4.01 15.29 6.81
C ASP A 46 -3.77 14.63 5.44
N TRP A 47 -3.98 13.32 5.37
CA TRP A 47 -3.82 12.51 4.15
C TRP A 47 -5.16 12.29 3.44
N GLY A 48 -6.20 13.02 3.84
CA GLY A 48 -7.56 12.86 3.38
C GLY A 48 -8.21 11.56 3.88
N ALA A 49 -9.50 11.42 3.56
CA ALA A 49 -10.23 10.19 3.82
C ALA A 49 -9.66 9.04 3.00
N ARG A 50 -9.49 7.88 3.62
CA ARG A 50 -9.09 6.67 2.89
C ARG A 50 -10.21 6.32 1.91
N VAL A 51 -9.89 6.22 0.63
CA VAL A 51 -10.80 5.74 -0.43
C VAL A 51 -10.24 4.46 -1.09
N PRO A 52 -11.11 3.57 -1.62
CA PRO A 52 -10.64 2.39 -2.32
C PRO A 52 -10.20 2.75 -3.74
N PRO A 53 -9.26 2.00 -4.36
CA PRO A 53 -8.95 2.16 -5.78
C PRO A 53 -10.20 1.97 -6.65
N ARG A 54 -10.25 2.64 -7.80
CA ARG A 54 -11.38 2.58 -8.75
C ARG A 54 -11.75 1.16 -9.23
N PHE A 55 -10.80 0.24 -9.19
CA PHE A 55 -10.97 -1.17 -9.57
C PHE A 55 -11.37 -2.06 -8.38
N SER A 56 -11.61 -1.49 -7.20
CA SER A 56 -12.01 -2.23 -6.01
C SER A 56 -13.50 -2.01 -5.74
N ASP A 57 -14.23 -3.09 -5.45
CA ASP A 57 -15.65 -3.06 -5.05
C ASP A 57 -15.88 -2.49 -3.61
N GLY A 58 -15.02 -1.60 -3.13
CA GLY A 58 -15.09 -0.98 -1.81
C GLY A 58 -14.22 -1.65 -0.73
N PHE A 59 -14.09 -0.95 0.42
CA PHE A 59 -13.29 -1.41 1.57
C PHE A 59 -13.79 -2.70 2.23
N GLU A 60 -15.05 -3.06 1.98
CA GLU A 60 -15.73 -4.28 2.39
C GLU A 60 -14.90 -5.54 2.04
N LYS A 61 -14.01 -5.45 1.04
CA LYS A 61 -13.17 -6.54 0.55
C LYS A 61 -11.68 -6.47 0.96
N ARG A 62 -11.37 -5.87 2.12
CA ARG A 62 -10.10 -6.07 2.87
C ARG A 62 -8.85 -5.40 2.28
N THR A 63 -8.98 -4.31 1.54
CA THR A 63 -7.82 -3.61 0.95
C THR A 63 -6.86 -3.08 2.04
N VAL A 64 -5.60 -3.54 2.03
CA VAL A 64 -4.52 -3.02 2.88
C VAL A 64 -3.65 -2.14 2.00
N GLY A 65 -3.57 -0.84 2.34
CA GLY A 65 -2.78 0.15 1.62
C GLY A 65 -1.91 0.92 2.59
N ARG A 66 -0.83 1.49 2.06
CA ARG A 66 0.06 2.42 2.76
C ARG A 66 0.40 3.56 1.81
N LEU A 67 0.52 4.75 2.37
CA LEU A 67 1.00 5.93 1.68
C LEU A 67 2.09 6.57 2.53
N SER A 68 3.25 6.86 1.93
CA SER A 68 4.40 7.46 2.62
C SER A 68 5.16 8.41 1.70
N ILE A 69 5.80 9.40 2.30
CA ILE A 69 6.64 10.40 1.63
C ILE A 69 8.11 10.09 1.93
N TRP A 70 8.92 10.27 0.91
CA TRP A 70 10.37 10.08 0.94
C TRP A 70 11.04 11.32 0.34
N GLU A 71 12.24 11.65 0.81
CA GLU A 71 13.04 12.80 0.32
C GLU A 71 13.41 12.63 -1.15
N ASP A 72 13.72 11.40 -1.57
CA ASP A 72 14.06 11.09 -2.95
C ASP A 72 13.68 9.64 -3.34
N ILE A 73 13.79 9.35 -4.64
CA ILE A 73 13.44 8.04 -5.21
C ILE A 73 14.47 6.95 -4.87
N ASP A 74 15.73 7.31 -4.63
CA ASP A 74 16.78 6.36 -4.34
C ASP A 74 16.59 5.78 -2.94
N ALA A 75 16.22 6.62 -1.96
CA ALA A 75 15.89 6.23 -0.60
C ALA A 75 14.77 5.17 -0.56
N VAL A 76 13.65 5.42 -1.26
CA VAL A 76 12.55 4.43 -1.33
C VAL A 76 12.95 3.18 -2.11
N SER A 77 13.78 3.31 -3.15
CA SER A 77 14.23 2.18 -3.98
C SER A 77 15.19 1.26 -3.23
N ILE A 78 15.97 1.79 -2.29
CA ILE A 78 16.82 0.99 -1.39
C ILE A 78 15.97 0.31 -0.32
N PHE A 79 14.98 1.02 0.22
CA PHE A 79 14.11 0.50 1.27
C PHE A 79 13.17 -0.61 0.79
N ALA A 80 12.49 -0.42 -0.35
CA ALA A 80 11.42 -1.30 -0.81
C ALA A 80 11.81 -2.78 -0.95
N PRO A 81 12.98 -3.15 -1.53
CA PRO A 81 13.39 -4.55 -1.69
C PRO A 81 14.04 -5.16 -0.44
N GLN A 82 14.18 -4.42 0.67
CA GLN A 82 14.91 -4.88 1.85
C GLN A 82 14.03 -5.26 3.03
N GLY A 83 14.58 -6.16 3.87
CA GLY A 83 14.02 -6.53 5.16
C GLY A 83 12.62 -7.16 5.10
N VAL A 84 11.87 -6.92 6.17
CA VAL A 84 10.53 -7.49 6.40
C VAL A 84 9.51 -7.14 5.30
N HIS A 85 9.74 -6.08 4.52
CA HIS A 85 8.86 -5.72 3.42
C HIS A 85 9.00 -6.69 2.24
N SER A 86 10.25 -7.03 1.90
CA SER A 86 10.55 -8.02 0.86
C SER A 86 10.01 -9.40 1.22
N GLU A 87 10.16 -9.84 2.47
CA GLU A 87 9.58 -11.10 2.94
C GLU A 87 8.05 -11.11 2.86
N ALA A 88 7.41 -9.97 3.13
CA ALA A 88 5.96 -9.82 2.99
C ALA A 88 5.50 -9.91 1.53
N LEU A 89 6.25 -9.30 0.61
CA LEU A 89 5.94 -9.33 -0.82
C LEU A 89 6.06 -10.75 -1.38
N HIS A 90 7.06 -11.52 -0.94
CA HIS A 90 7.19 -12.93 -1.31
C HIS A 90 6.01 -13.79 -0.81
N LYS A 91 5.46 -13.48 0.37
CA LYS A 91 4.30 -14.18 0.98
C LYS A 91 2.95 -13.65 0.49
N ARG A 92 2.92 -12.58 -0.31
CA ARG A 92 1.71 -11.97 -0.86
C ARG A 92 0.76 -12.98 -1.52
N PRO A 93 1.20 -13.97 -2.32
CA PRO A 93 0.30 -14.96 -2.93
C PRO A 93 -0.41 -15.89 -1.94
N GLU A 94 0.07 -15.98 -0.70
CA GLU A 94 -0.57 -16.75 0.37
C GLU A 94 -1.78 -15.99 0.97
N TRP A 95 -1.79 -14.65 0.85
CA TRP A 95 -2.79 -13.79 1.48
C TRP A 95 -3.76 -13.17 0.49
N PHE A 96 -3.28 -12.84 -0.72
CA PHE A 96 -4.02 -12.15 -1.76
C PHE A 96 -4.21 -13.07 -2.97
N GLU A 97 -5.37 -12.99 -3.61
CA GLU A 97 -5.55 -13.53 -4.96
C GLU A 97 -4.72 -12.71 -5.96
N PRO A 98 -4.28 -13.33 -7.06
CA PRO A 98 -3.67 -12.62 -8.17
C PRO A 98 -4.57 -11.48 -8.64
N SER A 99 -3.98 -10.30 -8.84
CA SER A 99 -4.64 -9.11 -9.37
C SER A 99 -4.02 -8.78 -10.71
N GLU A 100 -4.84 -8.41 -11.70
CA GLU A 100 -4.36 -7.84 -12.97
C GLU A 100 -4.09 -6.34 -12.87
N HIS A 101 -4.41 -5.72 -11.73
CA HIS A 101 -4.25 -4.30 -11.47
C HIS A 101 -2.92 -3.96 -10.78
N PRO A 102 -2.42 -2.72 -10.93
CA PRO A 102 -1.21 -2.26 -10.26
C PRO A 102 -1.30 -2.39 -8.74
N ASP A 103 -0.20 -2.83 -8.15
CA ASP A 103 -0.09 -3.09 -6.72
C ASP A 103 0.47 -1.90 -5.92
N HIS A 104 1.14 -0.97 -6.60
CA HIS A 104 1.78 0.20 -6.02
C HIS A 104 1.89 1.32 -7.06
N VAL A 105 2.02 2.55 -6.59
CA VAL A 105 2.26 3.73 -7.41
C VAL A 105 3.26 4.63 -6.69
N GLY A 106 4.10 5.34 -7.45
CA GLY A 106 5.02 6.34 -6.96
C GLY A 106 5.02 7.54 -7.89
N TRP A 107 5.00 8.75 -7.32
CA TRP A 107 5.05 10.00 -8.07
C TRP A 107 5.75 11.08 -7.25
N ARG A 108 6.28 12.10 -7.92
CA ARG A 108 6.87 13.27 -7.25
C ARG A 108 5.75 14.19 -6.76
N ILE A 109 5.98 14.81 -5.61
CA ILE A 109 5.10 15.80 -4.98
C ILE A 109 5.90 17.09 -4.76
N ASP A 110 5.22 18.22 -4.65
CA ASP A 110 5.84 19.49 -4.27
C ASP A 110 6.23 19.47 -2.78
N GLU A 111 7.21 20.29 -2.37
CA GLU A 111 7.81 20.26 -1.02
C GLU A 111 6.79 20.39 0.13
N ASP A 112 5.73 21.18 -0.09
CA ASP A 112 4.67 21.43 0.90
C ASP A 112 3.39 20.61 0.66
N HIS A 113 3.38 19.72 -0.34
CA HIS A 113 2.19 18.94 -0.67
C HIS A 113 2.11 17.66 0.17
N ILE A 114 0.98 17.46 0.84
CA ILE A 114 0.68 16.19 1.49
C ILE A 114 -0.23 15.38 0.55
N PRO A 115 0.25 14.26 -0.01
CA PRO A 115 -0.55 13.47 -0.91
C PRO A 115 -1.72 12.83 -0.16
N THR A 116 -2.86 12.77 -0.83
CA THR A 116 -4.07 12.18 -0.28
C THR A 116 -4.27 10.73 -0.74
N TRP A 117 -5.06 9.97 0.02
CA TRP A 117 -5.51 8.64 -0.41
C TRP A 117 -6.28 8.67 -1.73
N ALA A 118 -7.02 9.76 -2.01
CA ALA A 118 -7.72 9.94 -3.27
C ALA A 118 -6.75 10.05 -4.44
N GLU A 119 -5.74 10.92 -4.32
CA GLU A 119 -4.70 11.07 -5.36
C GLU A 119 -3.93 9.78 -5.62
N ALA A 120 -3.62 9.02 -4.56
CA ALA A 120 -2.97 7.71 -4.69
C ALA A 120 -3.85 6.72 -5.45
N CYS A 121 -5.15 6.67 -5.14
CA CYS A 121 -6.10 5.75 -5.77
C CYS A 121 -6.43 6.12 -7.22
N GLU A 122 -6.39 7.39 -7.58
CA GLU A 122 -6.57 7.85 -8.97
C GLU A 122 -5.39 7.45 -9.87
N ARG A 123 -4.19 7.36 -9.31
CA ARG A 123 -2.95 7.04 -10.04
C ARG A 123 -2.66 5.53 -10.11
N LEU A 124 -3.44 4.70 -9.41
CA LEU A 124 -3.42 3.24 -9.47
C LEU A 124 -4.27 2.69 -10.64
#